data_AF-A0A8J5ITA6-F1
#
_entry.id   AF-A0A8J5ITA6-F1
#
_cell.length_a   1.000
_cell.length_b   1.000
_cell.length_c   1.000
_cell.angle_alpha   90.00
_cell.angle_beta   90.00
_cell.angle_gamma   90.00
#
_symmetry.space_group_name_H-M   'P 1'
#
loop_
_entity.id
_entity.type
_entity.pdbx_description
1 polymer ?
#
loop_
_entity_poly.entity_id
_entity_poly.type
_entity_poly.pdbx_seq_one_letter_code
_entity_poly.pdbx_strand_id
1 'polypeptide(L)'
;MEYLHEQGYLDNFKDAAVVAVRNNHLDTLKWLLETHDYYTYGFMVEEAARHGHINILQFFHRTISSEEREFLPPFRNAIDVAATNGQLDTVKWVHHTRDEQRSGKWTS
;
A
#
# COMPACT_ATOMS: atom_id res chain seq x y z
N MET A 1 6.69 12.98 29.75
CA MET A 1 6.49 12.02 28.64
C MET A 1 5.59 10.89 29.12
N GLU A 2 4.30 11.17 29.43
CA GLU A 2 3.40 10.09 29.88
C GLU A 2 1.89 10.43 29.87
N TYR A 3 1.42 11.50 29.20
CA TYR A 3 -0.01 11.87 29.31
C TYR A 3 -0.63 12.54 28.07
N LEU A 4 -0.19 12.15 26.86
CA LEU A 4 -0.82 12.56 25.60
C LEU A 4 -1.18 11.36 24.71
N HIS A 5 -1.38 10.19 25.32
CA HIS A 5 -1.24 8.93 24.59
C HIS A 5 -2.50 8.45 23.87
N GLU A 6 -3.73 8.72 24.30
CA GLU A 6 -4.69 7.63 24.07
C GLU A 6 -5.55 7.65 22.81
N GLN A 7 -5.94 8.76 22.14
CA GLN A 7 -6.82 8.61 20.96
C GLN A 7 -6.67 9.65 19.84
N GLY A 8 -6.20 10.88 20.11
CA GLY A 8 -6.16 11.94 19.08
C GLY A 8 -4.90 11.97 18.18
N TYR A 9 -3.82 11.29 18.58
CA TYR A 9 -2.56 11.32 17.83
C TYR A 9 -2.50 10.27 16.71
N LEU A 10 -3.10 9.10 16.91
CA LEU A 10 -3.09 8.02 15.92
C LEU A 10 -3.82 8.40 14.64
N ASP A 11 -4.91 9.17 14.74
CA ASP A 11 -5.66 9.62 13.56
C ASP A 11 -4.87 10.64 12.73
N ASN A 12 -4.12 11.54 13.39
CA ASN A 12 -3.24 12.48 12.69
C ASN A 12 -2.15 11.77 11.86
N PHE A 13 -1.59 10.68 12.38
CA PHE A 13 -0.55 9.95 11.64
C PHE A 13 -1.12 9.07 10.52
N LYS A 14 -2.33 8.51 10.69
CA LYS A 14 -3.05 7.83 9.59
C LYS A 14 -3.34 8.82 8.46
N ASP A 15 -3.87 9.99 8.80
CA ASP A 15 -4.14 11.05 7.81
C ASP A 15 -2.85 11.51 7.12
N ALA A 16 -1.75 11.67 7.88
CA ALA A 16 -0.45 11.99 7.31
C ALA A 16 0.05 10.91 6.33
N ALA A 17 -0.12 9.63 6.65
CA ALA A 17 0.27 8.52 5.78
C ALA A 17 -0.59 8.49 4.51
N VAL A 18 -1.90 8.73 4.61
CA VAL A 18 -2.79 8.85 3.45
C VAL A 18 -2.39 10.03 2.56
N VAL A 19 -2.08 11.18 3.16
CA VAL A 19 -1.61 12.36 2.42
C VAL A 19 -0.27 12.07 1.73
N ALA A 20 0.64 11.36 2.40
CA ALA A 20 1.90 10.94 1.79
C ALA A 20 1.66 10.01 0.59
N VAL A 21 0.73 9.05 0.72
CA VAL A 21 0.34 8.16 -0.39
C VAL A 21 -0.22 8.96 -1.56
N ARG A 22 -1.22 9.83 -1.33
CA ARG A 22 -1.85 10.66 -2.39
C ARG A 22 -0.84 11.49 -3.18
N ASN A 23 0.15 12.04 -2.47
CA ASN A 23 1.20 12.89 -3.06
C ASN A 23 2.45 12.12 -3.53
N ASN A 24 2.43 10.79 -3.50
CA ASN A 24 3.56 9.95 -3.88
C ASN A 24 4.85 10.16 -3.07
N HIS A 25 4.73 10.52 -1.79
CA HIS A 25 5.85 10.76 -0.89
C HIS A 25 6.30 9.46 -0.20
N LEU A 26 6.91 8.55 -0.97
CA LEU A 26 7.31 7.22 -0.48
C LEU A 26 8.23 7.28 0.75
N ASP A 27 9.19 8.21 0.81
CA ASP A 27 10.13 8.25 1.95
C ASP A 27 9.47 8.76 3.23
N THR A 28 8.54 9.72 3.12
CA THR A 28 7.68 10.13 4.24
C THR A 28 6.81 8.98 4.71
N LEU A 29 6.24 8.21 3.77
CA LEU A 29 5.43 7.04 4.09
C LEU A 29 6.25 5.98 4.84
N LYS A 30 7.47 5.66 4.39
CA LYS A 30 8.35 4.72 5.11
C LYS A 30 8.63 5.18 6.53
N TRP A 31 8.99 6.44 6.71
CA TRP A 31 9.27 7.01 8.04
C TRP A 31 8.04 6.92 8.97
N LEU A 32 6.83 7.16 8.44
CA LEU A 32 5.59 7.02 9.20
C LEU A 32 5.32 5.58 9.61
N LEU A 33 5.57 4.61 8.72
CA LEU A 33 5.33 3.18 8.97
C LEU A 33 6.40 2.54 9.87
N GLU A 34 7.62 3.07 9.90
CA GLU A 34 8.68 2.61 10.82
C GLU A 34 8.43 3.03 12.28
N THR A 35 7.69 4.12 12.47
CA THR A 35 7.47 4.72 13.81
C THR A 35 6.19 4.24 14.48
N HIS A 36 5.27 3.60 13.74
CA HIS A 36 3.96 3.22 14.22
C HIS A 36 3.47 1.95 13.49
N ASP A 37 2.94 1.00 14.25
CA ASP A 37 2.43 -0.26 13.70
C ASP A 37 1.01 -0.06 13.14
N TYR A 38 0.87 -0.09 11.81
CA TYR A 38 -0.42 0.17 11.15
C TYR A 38 -1.00 -1.10 10.53
N TYR A 39 -2.19 -1.46 10.98
CA TYR A 39 -3.03 -2.48 10.34
C TYR A 39 -3.77 -1.97 9.08
N THR A 40 -3.47 -0.77 8.59
CA THR A 40 -4.24 -0.07 7.54
C THR A 40 -3.57 -0.05 6.16
N TYR A 41 -2.77 -1.08 5.84
CA TYR A 41 -2.14 -1.21 4.51
C TYR A 41 -3.16 -1.19 3.37
N GLY A 42 -4.38 -1.64 3.64
CA GLY A 42 -5.37 -1.81 2.59
C GLY A 42 -5.84 -0.52 1.94
N PHE A 43 -6.22 0.46 2.75
CA PHE A 43 -6.65 1.76 2.26
C PHE A 43 -5.50 2.48 1.53
N MET A 44 -4.27 2.36 2.03
CA MET A 44 -3.09 2.95 1.41
C MET A 44 -2.78 2.34 0.04
N VAL A 45 -2.94 1.02 -0.11
CA VAL A 45 -2.79 0.33 -1.39
C VAL A 45 -3.86 0.77 -2.40
N GLU A 46 -5.12 0.87 -1.98
CA GLU A 46 -6.20 1.36 -2.85
C GLU A 46 -5.95 2.80 -3.30
N GLU A 47 -5.50 3.68 -2.41
CA GLU A 47 -5.23 5.07 -2.75
C GLU A 47 -4.00 5.22 -3.66
N ALA A 48 -2.95 4.44 -3.42
CA ALA A 48 -1.81 4.38 -4.35
C ALA A 48 -2.25 3.89 -5.74
N ALA A 49 -3.13 2.89 -5.81
CA ALA A 49 -3.67 2.39 -7.07
C ALA A 49 -4.57 3.40 -7.78
N ARG A 50 -5.40 4.14 -7.03
CA ARG A 50 -6.27 5.21 -7.54
C ARG A 50 -5.46 6.28 -8.26
N HIS A 51 -4.31 6.65 -7.71
CA HIS A 51 -3.44 7.70 -8.23
C HIS A 51 -2.32 7.19 -9.15
N GLY A 52 -2.17 5.87 -9.31
CA GLY A 52 -1.17 5.28 -10.20
C GLY A 52 0.26 5.22 -9.63
N HIS A 53 0.42 5.29 -8.30
CA HIS A 53 1.73 5.36 -7.63
C HIS A 53 2.38 3.98 -7.48
N ILE A 54 2.89 3.44 -8.59
CA ILE A 54 3.47 2.10 -8.69
C ILE A 54 4.62 1.88 -7.69
N ASN A 55 5.46 2.89 -7.42
CA ASN A 55 6.55 2.82 -6.45
C ASN A 55 6.06 2.53 -5.01
N ILE A 56 4.93 3.11 -4.61
CA ILE A 56 4.30 2.83 -3.31
C ILE A 56 3.68 1.44 -3.29
N LEU A 57 3.02 1.04 -4.39
CA LEU A 57 2.48 -0.31 -4.53
C LEU A 57 3.58 -1.37 -4.46
N GLN A 58 4.72 -1.14 -5.11
CA GLN A 58 5.91 -1.99 -5.04
C GLN A 58 6.48 -2.06 -3.62
N PHE A 59 6.50 -0.95 -2.90
CA PHE A 59 6.91 -0.93 -1.51
C PHE A 59 6.01 -1.82 -0.65
N PHE A 60 4.69 -1.62 -0.68
CA PHE A 60 3.76 -2.49 0.06
C PHE A 60 3.85 -3.94 -0.39
N HIS A 61 4.05 -4.17 -1.69
CA HIS A 61 4.27 -5.50 -2.23
C HIS A 61 5.52 -6.19 -1.69
N ARG A 62 6.56 -5.47 -1.29
CA ARG A 62 7.77 -6.06 -0.71
C ARG A 62 7.68 -6.21 0.81
N THR A 63 6.99 -5.28 1.47
CA THR A 63 6.90 -5.20 2.93
C THR A 63 5.87 -6.18 3.50
N ILE A 64 4.76 -6.41 2.80
CA ILE A 64 3.70 -7.32 3.26
C ILE A 64 4.15 -8.77 3.04
N SER A 65 3.96 -9.64 4.04
CA SER A 65 4.33 -11.06 3.94
C SER A 65 3.55 -11.78 2.83
N SER A 66 4.07 -12.90 2.34
CA SER A 66 3.39 -13.70 1.30
C SER A 66 2.01 -14.21 1.76
N GLU A 67 1.88 -14.54 3.05
CA GLU A 67 0.63 -15.02 3.65
C GLU A 67 -0.42 -13.90 3.68
N GLU A 68 -0.05 -12.71 4.17
CA GLU A 68 -0.96 -11.56 4.19
C GLU A 68 -1.39 -11.16 2.77
N ARG A 69 -0.50 -11.26 1.79
CA ARG A 69 -0.78 -10.84 0.40
C ARG A 69 -1.86 -11.68 -0.28
N GLU A 70 -1.96 -12.96 0.03
CA GLU A 70 -2.98 -13.85 -0.53
C GLU A 70 -4.37 -13.55 0.03
N PHE A 71 -4.42 -13.20 1.33
CA PHE A 71 -5.66 -12.95 2.06
C PHE A 71 -6.08 -11.48 2.11
N LEU A 72 -5.21 -10.54 1.73
CA LEU A 72 -5.52 -9.12 1.73
C LEU A 72 -6.42 -8.75 0.53
N PRO A 73 -7.70 -8.38 0.76
CA PRO A 73 -8.58 -7.81 -0.28
C PRO A 73 -7.98 -6.61 -1.06
N PRO A 74 -7.15 -5.74 -0.47
CA PRO A 74 -6.64 -4.52 -1.11
C PRO A 74 -5.92 -4.71 -2.44
N PHE A 75 -5.14 -5.77 -2.62
CA PHE A 75 -4.46 -6.00 -3.91
C PHE A 75 -5.43 -6.49 -4.99
N ARG A 76 -6.52 -7.17 -4.59
CA ARG A 76 -7.61 -7.52 -5.52
C ARG A 76 -8.38 -6.28 -5.91
N ASN A 77 -8.71 -5.41 -4.97
CA ASN A 77 -9.42 -4.16 -5.26
C ASN A 77 -8.53 -3.14 -6.00
N ALA A 78 -7.22 -3.16 -5.79
CA ALA A 78 -6.29 -2.22 -6.41
C ALA A 78 -6.32 -2.26 -7.94
N ILE A 79 -6.49 -3.43 -8.57
CA ILE A 79 -6.55 -3.51 -10.03
C ILE A 79 -7.83 -2.86 -10.57
N ASP A 80 -8.97 -3.07 -9.89
CA ASP A 80 -10.26 -2.49 -10.27
C ASP A 80 -10.26 -0.97 -10.03
N VAL A 81 -9.68 -0.52 -8.92
CA VAL A 81 -9.49 0.90 -8.62
C VAL A 81 -8.57 1.56 -9.65
N ALA A 82 -7.44 0.94 -9.98
CA ALA A 82 -6.55 1.46 -11.02
C ALA A 82 -7.24 1.52 -12.39
N ALA A 83 -8.00 0.49 -12.76
CA ALA A 83 -8.72 0.42 -14.03
C ALA A 83 -9.81 1.50 -14.13
N THR A 84 -10.61 1.68 -13.07
CA THR A 84 -11.67 2.71 -13.03
C THR A 84 -11.13 4.13 -13.04
N ASN A 85 -9.89 4.35 -12.58
CA ASN A 85 -9.23 5.66 -12.59
C ASN A 85 -8.29 5.88 -13.80
N GLY A 86 -8.29 4.96 -14.77
CA GLY A 86 -7.50 5.10 -16.00
C GLY A 86 -5.99 4.89 -15.81
N GLN A 87 -5.56 4.28 -14.71
CA GLN A 87 -4.16 4.05 -14.36
C GLN A 87 -3.61 2.80 -15.08
N LEU A 88 -3.51 2.87 -16.41
CA LEU A 88 -3.17 1.73 -17.27
C LEU A 88 -1.85 1.04 -16.88
N ASP A 89 -0.81 1.80 -16.56
CA ASP A 89 0.49 1.23 -16.20
C ASP A 89 0.45 0.52 -14.85
N THR A 90 -0.40 1.01 -13.93
CA THR A 90 -0.65 0.31 -12.67
C THR A 90 -1.40 -0.99 -12.90
N VAL A 91 -2.42 -1.01 -13.76
CA VAL A 91 -3.14 -2.24 -14.13
C VAL A 91 -2.19 -3.27 -14.72
N LYS A 92 -1.33 -2.87 -15.67
CA LYS A 92 -0.31 -3.75 -16.26
C LYS A 92 0.64 -4.30 -15.20
N TRP A 93 1.14 -3.43 -14.32
CA TRP A 93 2.05 -3.84 -13.25
C TRP A 93 1.39 -4.84 -12.30
N VAL A 94 0.18 -4.55 -11.78
CA VAL A 94 -0.55 -5.47 -10.88
C VAL A 94 -0.83 -6.80 -11.57
N HIS A 95 -1.24 -6.80 -12.83
CA HIS A 95 -1.50 -8.02 -13.60
C HIS A 95 -0.24 -8.88 -13.73
N HIS A 96 0.87 -8.27 -14.15
CA HIS A 96 2.14 -8.96 -14.32
C HIS A 96 2.65 -9.57 -13.01
N THR A 97 2.59 -8.80 -11.92
CA THR A 97 3.04 -9.24 -10.60
C THR A 97 2.23 -10.44 -10.08
N ARG A 98 0.93 -10.52 -10.38
CA ARG A 98 0.10 -11.69 -9.98
C ARG A 98 0.46 -12.94 -10.78
N ASP A 99 0.74 -12.80 -12.06
CA ASP A 99 1.14 -13.92 -12.93
C ASP A 99 2.51 -14.48 -12.53
N GLU A 100 3.47 -13.59 -12.22
CA GLU A 100 4.78 -13.99 -11.72
C GLU A 100 4.69 -14.79 -10.42
N GLN A 101 3.84 -14.35 -9.47
CA GLN A 101 3.62 -15.07 -8.21
C GLN A 101 3.00 -16.46 -8.42
N ARG A 102 1.99 -16.56 -9.27
CA ARG A 102 1.36 -17.86 -9.61
C ARG A 102 2.33 -18.82 -10.31
N SER A 103 3.31 -18.27 -11.03
CA SER A 103 4.31 -19.07 -11.74
C SER A 103 5.46 -19.59 -10.87
N GLY A 104 5.52 -19.22 -9.57
CA GLY A 104 6.56 -19.70 -8.65
C GLY A 104 7.97 -19.20 -8.93
N LYS A 105 8.15 -18.23 -9.84
CA LYS A 105 9.46 -17.73 -10.29
C LYS A 105 10.26 -16.95 -9.25
N TRP A 106 9.74 -16.79 -8.04
CA TRP A 106 10.36 -16.06 -6.94
C TRP A 106 10.92 -16.96 -5.83
N THR A 107 10.87 -18.29 -5.97
CA THR A 107 11.48 -19.24 -5.01
C THR A 107 12.79 -19.87 -5.52
N SER A 108 13.64 -19.13 -6.24
CA SER A 108 14.97 -19.61 -6.64
C SER A 108 16.05 -18.56 -6.41
#